data_AF-A0A182TBI0-F1
#
_entry.id   AF-A0A182TBI0-F1
#
_cell.length_a   1.000
_cell.length_b   1.000
_cell.length_c   1.000
_cell.angle_alpha   90.00
_cell.angle_beta   90.00
_cell.angle_gamma   90.00
#
_symmetry.space_group_name_H-M   'P 1'
#
loop_
_entity.id
_entity.type
_entity.pdbx_description
1 polymer ?
#
loop_
_entity_poly.entity_id
_entity_poly.type
_entity_poly.pdbx_seq_one_letter_code
_entity_poly.pdbx_strand_id
1 'polypeptide(L)'
;MFLVVESFLFCRVLSDINELNTKIGMVLYEMEWYSKLRFSKRFASDYRHVRSSLLIIIMRTQTPLSFTVNGFGTISMGRFVDLLNSSYSFMALLLQLKNEIAHKQMERNAA
;
A
#
# COMPACT_ATOMS: atom_id res chain seq x y z
N MET A 1 5.51 -9.93 -18.36
CA MET A 1 5.09 -10.94 -17.36
C MET A 1 5.88 -10.82 -16.06
N PHE A 2 7.21 -11.01 -16.05
CA PHE A 2 8.04 -10.97 -14.82
C PHE A 2 7.82 -9.72 -13.95
N LEU A 3 7.93 -8.52 -14.53
CA LEU A 3 7.75 -7.25 -13.81
C LEU A 3 6.35 -7.09 -13.19
N VAL A 4 5.31 -7.62 -13.84
CA VAL A 4 3.92 -7.52 -13.35
C VAL A 4 3.74 -8.41 -12.13
N VAL A 5 4.30 -9.62 -12.17
CA VAL A 5 4.27 -10.56 -11.04
C VAL A 5 5.06 -10.00 -9.86
N GLU A 6 6.26 -9.48 -10.11
CA GLU A 6 7.10 -8.87 -9.07
C GLU A 6 6.39 -7.67 -8.42
N SER A 7 5.84 -6.77 -9.24
CA SER A 7 5.07 -5.61 -8.74
C SER A 7 3.84 -6.03 -7.95
N PHE A 8 3.13 -7.07 -8.39
CA PHE A 8 1.98 -7.63 -7.69
C PHE A 8 2.38 -8.21 -6.33
N LEU A 9 3.42 -9.03 -6.28
CA LEU A 9 3.92 -9.63 -5.04
C LEU A 9 4.34 -8.53 -4.05
N PHE A 10 5.08 -7.53 -4.53
CA PHE A 10 5.51 -6.41 -3.71
C PHE A 10 4.32 -5.61 -3.14
N CYS A 11 3.34 -5.25 -3.98
CA CYS A 11 2.14 -4.53 -3.53
C CYS A 11 1.32 -5.33 -2.50
N ARG A 12 1.26 -6.66 -2.67
CA ARG A 12 0.56 -7.55 -1.75
C ARG A 12 1.26 -7.61 -0.39
N VAL A 13 2.57 -7.86 -0.38
CA VAL A 13 3.37 -7.89 0.84
C VAL A 13 3.28 -6.56 1.60
N LEU A 14 3.36 -5.43 0.89
CA LEU A 14 3.20 -4.11 1.51
C LEU A 14 1.82 -3.92 2.13
N SER A 15 0.76 -4.38 1.46
CA SER A 15 -0.61 -4.33 1.98
C SER A 15 -0.74 -5.17 3.26
N ASP A 16 -0.21 -6.39 3.26
CA ASP A 16 -0.24 -7.30 4.41
C ASP A 16 0.53 -6.71 5.60
N ILE A 17 1.71 -6.12 5.36
CA ILE A 17 2.50 -5.42 6.38
C ILE A 17 1.70 -4.26 6.99
N ASN A 18 1.00 -3.48 6.16
CA ASN A 18 0.23 -2.35 6.63
C ASN A 18 -1.01 -2.78 7.46
N GLU A 19 -1.65 -3.88 7.07
CA GLU A 19 -2.72 -4.49 7.83
C GLU A 19 -2.21 -5.00 9.19
N LEU A 20 -1.07 -5.69 9.21
CA LEU A 20 -0.42 -6.14 10.45
C LEU A 20 -0.05 -4.98 11.37
N ASN A 21 0.51 -3.89 10.81
CA ASN A 21 0.83 -2.67 11.57
C ASN A 21 -0.42 -2.10 12.27
N THR A 22 -1.55 -2.04 11.56
CA THR A 22 -2.83 -1.59 12.12
C THR A 22 -3.32 -2.53 13.22
N LYS A 23 -3.23 -3.85 13.00
CA LYS A 23 -3.61 -4.87 13.97
C LYS A 23 -2.80 -4.79 15.27
N ILE A 24 -1.50 -4.54 15.19
CA ILE A 24 -0.65 -4.36 16.38
C ILE A 24 -1.16 -3.19 17.23
N GLY A 25 -1.50 -2.07 16.58
CA GLY A 25 -2.08 -0.90 17.26
C GLY A 25 -3.37 -1.21 17.99
N MET A 26 -4.28 -1.90 17.32
CA MET A 26 -5.58 -2.31 17.87
C MET A 26 -5.42 -3.25 19.07
N VAL A 27 -4.64 -4.33 18.92
CA VAL A 27 -4.40 -5.30 19.99
C VAL A 27 -3.75 -4.62 21.20
N LEU A 28 -2.78 -3.74 20.95
CA LEU A 28 -2.10 -3.04 22.03
C LEU A 28 -3.04 -2.04 22.74
N TYR A 29 -3.91 -1.36 22.00
CA TYR A 29 -4.95 -0.50 22.57
C TYR A 29 -5.94 -1.29 23.44
N GLU A 30 -6.38 -2.47 22.97
CA GLU A 30 -7.32 -3.35 23.67
C GLU A 30 -6.71 -4.08 24.89
N MET A 31 -5.39 -4.23 24.98
CA MET A 31 -4.71 -5.05 25.99
C MET A 31 -4.86 -4.55 27.46
N GLU A 32 -5.53 -3.41 27.68
CA GLU A 32 -5.65 -2.71 28.98
C GLU A 32 -4.28 -2.57 29.69
N TRP A 33 -3.22 -2.34 28.93
CA TRP A 33 -1.85 -2.30 29.47
C TRP A 33 -1.69 -1.25 30.59
N TYR A 34 -2.48 -0.17 30.55
CA TYR A 34 -2.48 0.89 31.56
C TYR A 34 -2.97 0.42 32.93
N SER A 35 -3.82 -0.60 33.01
CA SER A 35 -4.31 -1.17 34.27
C SER A 35 -3.35 -2.24 34.82
N LYS A 36 -2.66 -2.95 33.92
CA LYS A 36 -1.69 -4.01 34.25
C LYS A 36 -0.31 -3.47 34.63
N LEU A 37 0.09 -2.31 34.11
CA LEU A 37 1.38 -1.69 34.43
C LEU A 37 1.33 -1.06 35.83
N ARG A 38 1.94 -1.70 36.84
CA ARG A 38 1.97 -1.18 38.21
C ARG A 38 3.22 -0.35 38.47
N PHE A 39 3.02 0.85 39.02
CA PHE A 39 4.14 1.71 39.41
C PHE A 39 4.84 1.17 40.66
N SER A 40 6.18 1.15 40.62
CA SER A 40 7.03 0.88 41.78
C SER A 40 8.18 1.87 41.80
N LYS A 41 8.48 2.46 42.97
CA LYS A 41 9.59 3.43 43.12
C LYS A 41 10.93 2.84 42.68
N ARG A 42 11.15 1.53 42.87
CA ARG A 42 12.36 0.81 42.45
C ARG A 42 12.52 0.76 40.93
N PHE A 43 11.42 0.70 40.19
CA PHE A 43 11.37 0.54 38.72
C PHE A 43 10.79 1.77 38.03
N ALA A 44 10.92 2.96 38.64
CA ALA A 44 10.29 4.18 38.13
C ALA A 44 10.81 4.57 36.72
N SER A 45 12.08 4.27 36.42
CA SER A 45 12.63 4.48 35.08
C SER A 45 12.00 3.54 34.07
N ASP A 46 12.05 2.23 34.35
CA ASP A 46 11.52 1.19 33.46
C ASP A 46 10.04 1.36 33.18
N TYR A 47 9.25 1.72 34.20
CA TYR A 47 7.83 2.04 34.05
C TYR A 47 7.61 3.17 33.04
N ARG A 48 8.37 4.27 33.13
CA ARG A 48 8.26 5.39 32.18
C ARG A 48 8.70 4.98 30.77
N HIS A 49 9.77 4.21 30.64
CA HIS A 49 10.24 3.73 29.34
C HIS A 49 9.19 2.85 28.66
N VAL A 50 8.71 1.80 29.35
CA VAL A 50 7.70 0.87 28.80
C VAL A 50 6.43 1.63 28.44
N ARG A 51 5.91 2.47 29.35
CA ARG A 51 4.71 3.27 29.07
C ARG A 51 4.88 4.16 27.83
N SER A 52 6.00 4.87 27.73
CA SER A 52 6.27 5.72 26.57
C SER A 52 6.40 4.92 25.28
N SER A 53 7.09 3.77 25.31
CA SER A 53 7.22 2.89 24.15
C SER A 53 5.86 2.36 23.67
N LEU A 54 4.99 1.92 24.58
CA LEU A 54 3.65 1.44 24.21
C LEU A 54 2.82 2.55 23.58
N LEU A 55 2.85 3.76 24.15
CA LEU A 55 2.15 4.92 23.58
C LEU A 55 2.69 5.31 22.20
N ILE A 56 4.02 5.30 22.02
CA ILE A 56 4.64 5.57 20.72
C ILE A 56 4.19 4.52 19.70
N ILE A 57 4.20 3.24 20.04
CA ILE A 57 3.74 2.18 19.14
C ILE A 57 2.28 2.42 18.75
N ILE A 58 1.37 2.64 19.71
CA ILE A 58 -0.04 2.93 19.42
C ILE A 58 -0.17 4.11 18.46
N MET A 59 0.48 5.24 18.75
CA MET A 59 0.41 6.43 17.89
C MET A 59 0.96 6.17 16.48
N ARG A 60 2.06 5.42 16.35
CA ARG A 60 2.68 5.14 15.06
C ARG A 60 1.86 4.15 14.22
N THR A 61 1.22 3.18 14.85
CA THR A 61 0.39 2.17 14.17
C THR A 61 -0.90 2.73 13.59
N GLN A 62 -1.38 3.89 14.07
CA GLN A 62 -2.56 4.57 13.52
C GLN A 62 -2.31 5.20 12.13
N THR A 63 -1.04 5.42 11.77
CA THR A 63 -0.68 5.88 10.44
C THR A 63 -0.24 4.71 9.58
N PRO A 64 -0.83 4.51 8.39
CA PRO A 64 -0.37 3.47 7.48
C PRO A 64 1.08 3.72 7.06
N LEU A 65 1.82 2.65 6.83
CA LEU A 65 3.19 2.70 6.34
C LEU A 65 3.16 3.14 4.87
N SER A 66 3.38 4.43 4.62
CA SER A 66 3.42 4.98 3.27
C SER A 66 4.76 4.68 2.62
N PHE A 67 4.80 3.69 1.75
CA PHE A 67 5.94 3.45 0.86
C PHE A 67 5.75 4.31 -0.38
N THR A 68 6.46 5.44 -0.45
CA THR A 68 6.42 6.33 -1.60
C THR A 68 7.57 6.02 -2.55
N VAL A 69 7.25 5.83 -3.83
CA VAL A 69 8.26 5.90 -4.90
C VAL A 69 8.24 7.31 -5.41
N ASN A 70 9.42 7.96 -5.42
CA ASN A 70 9.57 9.35 -5.82
C ASN A 70 8.85 9.63 -7.15
N GLY A 71 7.85 10.52 -7.14
CA GLY A 71 7.05 10.89 -8.31
C GLY A 71 5.79 10.04 -8.59
N PHE A 72 5.65 8.84 -8.02
CA PHE A 72 4.55 7.91 -8.33
C PHE A 72 3.51 7.77 -7.19
N GLY A 73 3.75 8.42 -6.04
CA GLY A 73 2.86 8.39 -4.88
C GLY A 73 3.03 7.13 -4.02
N THR A 74 2.03 6.86 -3.18
CA THR A 74 2.03 5.72 -2.26
C THR A 74 1.78 4.42 -2.99
N ILE A 75 2.68 3.45 -2.84
CA ILE A 75 2.52 2.10 -3.38
C ILE A 75 1.42 1.39 -2.60
N SER A 76 0.42 0.88 -3.31
CA SER A 76 -0.63 0.04 -2.75
C SER A 76 -1.19 -0.89 -3.81
N MET A 77 -1.88 -1.95 -3.38
CA MET A 77 -2.59 -2.84 -4.30
C MET A 77 -3.63 -2.10 -5.16
N GLY A 78 -4.27 -1.06 -4.60
CA GLY A 78 -5.18 -0.20 -5.36
C GLY A 78 -4.47 0.51 -6.52
N ARG A 79 -3.30 1.10 -6.27
CA ARG A 79 -2.51 1.76 -7.32
C ARG A 79 -2.03 0.79 -8.40
N PHE A 80 -1.70 -0.43 -8.03
CA PHE A 80 -1.33 -1.46 -9.00
C PHE A 80 -2.49 -1.78 -9.95
N VAL A 81 -3.71 -1.91 -9.42
CA VAL A 81 -4.92 -2.12 -10.24
C VAL A 81 -5.18 -0.91 -11.15
N ASP A 82 -5.06 0.31 -10.63
CA ASP A 82 -5.20 1.54 -11.42
C ASP A 82 -4.21 1.57 -12.60
N LEU A 83 -2.95 1.20 -12.34
CA LEU A 83 -1.90 1.15 -13.35
C LEU A 83 -2.20 0.13 -14.45
N LEU A 84 -2.67 -1.07 -14.07
CA LEU A 84 -3.05 -2.10 -15.02
C LEU A 84 -4.25 -1.68 -15.89
N ASN A 85 -5.25 -1.07 -15.28
CA ASN A 85 -6.43 -0.55 -15.99
C ASN A 85 -6.07 0.57 -16.97
N SER A 86 -5.18 1.48 -16.57
CA SER A 86 -4.67 2.54 -17.45
C SER A 86 -3.89 1.97 -18.63
N SER A 87 -3.01 1.00 -18.37
CA SER A 87 -2.23 0.31 -19.40
C SER A 87 -3.12 -0.41 -20.40
N TYR A 88 -4.15 -1.11 -19.90
CA TYR A 88 -5.13 -1.78 -20.74
C TYR A 88 -5.92 -0.80 -21.60
N SER A 89 -6.40 0.31 -21.00
CA SER A 89 -7.12 1.37 -21.72
C SER A 89 -6.27 1.96 -22.83
N PHE A 90 -4.99 2.25 -22.57
CA PHE A 90 -4.06 2.75 -23.56
C PHE A 90 -3.85 1.75 -24.70
N MET A 91 -3.67 0.47 -24.39
CA MET A 91 -3.57 -0.59 -25.40
C MET A 91 -4.84 -0.71 -26.25
N ALA A 92 -6.01 -0.65 -25.62
CA ALA A 92 -7.30 -0.69 -26.33
C ALA A 92 -7.43 0.48 -27.31
N LEU A 93 -7.06 1.69 -26.89
CA LEU A 93 -7.04 2.88 -27.75
C LEU A 93 -6.08 2.71 -28.93
N LEU A 94 -4.86 2.23 -28.70
CA LEU A 94 -3.90 1.99 -29.79
C LEU A 94 -4.40 0.95 -30.80
N LEU A 95 -5.05 -0.11 -30.33
CA LEU A 95 -5.64 -1.13 -31.20
C LEU A 95 -6.80 -0.57 -32.03
N GLN A 96 -7.66 0.24 -31.43
CA GLN A 96 -8.74 0.93 -32.13
C GLN A 96 -8.18 1.85 -33.22
N LEU A 97 -7.20 2.69 -32.90
CA LEU A 97 -6.56 3.59 -33.87
C LEU A 97 -5.90 2.83 -35.03
N LYS A 98 -5.21 1.72 -34.73
CA LYS A 98 -4.62 0.86 -35.76
C LYS A 98 -5.69 0.29 -36.70
N ASN A 99 -6.81 -0.19 -36.16
CA ASN A 99 -7.89 -0.77 -36.96
C ASN A 99 -8.56 0.27 -37.85
N GLU A 100 -8.79 1.49 -37.33
CA GLU A 100 -9.31 2.64 -38.09
C GLU A 100 -8.37 3.04 -39.24
N ILE A 101 -7.07 3.10 -38.97
CA ILE A 101 -6.06 3.40 -40.01
C ILE A 101 -6.04 2.32 -41.08
N ALA A 102 -6.12 1.04 -40.69
CA ALA A 102 -6.15 -0.08 -41.63
C ALA A 102 -7.39 -0.04 -42.53
N HIS A 103 -8.56 0.27 -41.97
CA HIS A 103 -9.81 0.44 -42.72
C HIS A 103 -9.70 1.56 -43.76
N LYS A 104 -9.25 2.75 -43.33
CA LYS A 104 -9.05 3.90 -44.22
C LYS A 104 -8.01 3.65 -45.31
N GLN A 105 -7.02 2.80 -45.06
CA GLN A 105 -6.01 2.44 -46.07
C GLN A 105 -6.59 1.48 -47.12
N MET A 106 -7.47 0.55 -46.73
CA MET A 106 -8.15 -0.35 -47.67
C MET A 106 -9.09 0.42 -48.60
N GLU A 107 -9.87 1.36 -48.06
CA GLU A 107 -10.73 2.24 -48.88
C GLU A 107 -9.93 3.07 -49.88
N ARG A 108 -8.75 3.55 -49.49
CA ARG A 108 -7.86 4.35 -50.34
C ARG A 108 -7.16 3.54 -51.43
N ASN A 109 -6.93 2.24 -51.22
CA ASN A 109 -6.31 1.36 -52.20
C ASN A 109 -7.33 0.76 -53.19
N ALA A 110 -8.63 0.86 -52.90
CA ALA A 110 -9.71 0.38 -53.75
C ALA A 110 -10.31 1.47 -54.66
N ALA A 111 -9.93 2.73 -54.46
CA ALA A 111 -10.28 3.90 -55.29
C ALA A 111 -9.12 4.25 -56.24
#